data_AF-A0A2G4SPH4-F1
#
_entry.id   AF-A0A2G4SPH4-F1
#
_cell.length_a   1.000
_cell.length_b   1.000
_cell.length_c   1.000
_cell.angle_alpha   90.00
_cell.angle_beta   90.00
_cell.angle_gamma   90.00
#
_symmetry.space_group_name_H-M   'P 1'
#
loop_
_entity.id
_entity.type
_entity.pdbx_description
1 polymer ?
#
loop_
_entity_poly.entity_id
_entity_poly.type
_entity_poly.pdbx_seq_one_letter_code
_entity_poly.pdbx_strand_id
1 'polypeptide(L)'
;MLMTFLLLVGAFSGAKRKQSSSLKQAKQQAKRQKEGTNSTVICKSCQQSGHNMSLPRLCPNHNLAKNEVLARNLGFPYIAFTRKLPLDSIVKSDYKEVLKNKIIVSSRDARNIVSRAMLLTNSYSLSKPHDSIPHAYSKITNNANTPADLISYWNTFKDTNPNAVYQQKLIKGASQCLTEACKELETCYNNHTVENFEQRLL
;
A
#
# COMPACT_ATOMS: atom_id res chain seq x y z
N MET A 1 -3.58 4.36 6.96
CA MET A 1 -4.02 5.21 5.82
C MET A 1 -4.57 6.55 6.27
N LEU A 2 -5.45 6.68 7.28
CA LEU A 2 -6.05 7.97 7.63
C LEU A 2 -5.05 9.01 8.17
N MET A 3 -4.09 8.61 9.02
CA MET A 3 -3.00 9.50 9.48
C MET A 3 -2.11 9.98 8.33
N THR A 4 -1.85 9.09 7.35
CA THR A 4 -1.14 9.44 6.11
C THR A 4 -1.91 10.46 5.27
N PHE A 5 -3.25 10.38 5.24
CA PHE A 5 -4.10 11.38 4.57
C PHE A 5 -4.18 12.71 5.33
N LEU A 6 -4.16 12.68 6.66
CA LEU A 6 -4.22 13.89 7.49
C LEU A 6 -2.92 14.70 7.43
N LEU A 7 -1.76 14.04 7.35
CA LEU A 7 -0.47 14.72 7.24
C LEU A 7 -0.16 15.24 5.82
N LEU A 8 -0.94 14.82 4.81
CA LEU A 8 -0.73 15.16 3.40
C LEU A 8 -1.79 16.12 2.85
N VAL A 9 -2.32 17.03 3.69
CA VAL A 9 -3.35 18.01 3.31
C VAL A 9 -3.00 18.66 1.96
N GLY A 10 -3.61 18.17 0.87
CA GLY A 10 -3.45 18.76 -0.46
C GLY A 10 -3.49 17.85 -1.71
N ALA A 11 -3.37 16.52 -1.63
CA ALA A 11 -3.06 15.75 -2.86
C ALA A 11 -4.12 14.78 -3.43
N PHE A 12 -5.34 14.71 -2.91
CA PHE A 12 -6.36 13.81 -3.48
C PHE A 12 -7.77 14.42 -3.53
N SER A 13 -7.94 15.54 -4.27
CA SER A 13 -9.25 15.98 -4.75
C SER A 13 -9.64 15.17 -5.99
N GLY A 14 -10.20 13.99 -5.75
CA GLY A 14 -10.68 13.10 -6.81
C GLY A 14 -11.82 12.21 -6.34
N ALA A 15 -12.90 12.80 -5.82
CA ALA A 15 -14.10 12.05 -5.44
C ALA A 15 -14.81 11.51 -6.70
N LYS A 16 -14.46 10.28 -7.13
CA LYS A 16 -15.28 9.56 -8.11
C LYS A 16 -16.61 9.18 -7.44
N ARG A 17 -17.69 9.80 -7.91
CA ARG A 17 -19.09 9.54 -7.53
C ARG A 17 -19.38 8.03 -7.55
N LYS A 18 -19.82 7.48 -6.41
CA LYS A 18 -20.18 6.07 -6.25
C LYS A 18 -21.42 5.77 -7.12
N GLN A 19 -21.30 4.88 -8.11
CA GLN A 19 -22.42 4.48 -8.96
C GLN A 19 -23.46 3.66 -8.19
N SER A 20 -24.75 3.86 -8.51
CA SER A 20 -25.87 3.12 -7.94
C SER A 20 -25.83 1.63 -8.32
N SER A 21 -26.39 0.78 -7.45
CA SER A 21 -26.46 -0.68 -7.63
C SER A 21 -27.22 -1.09 -8.90
N SER A 22 -28.30 -0.37 -9.22
CA SER A 22 -29.12 -0.60 -10.42
C SER A 22 -28.32 -0.41 -11.71
N LEU A 23 -27.48 0.63 -11.77
CA LEU A 23 -26.66 0.93 -12.94
C LEU A 23 -25.52 -0.09 -13.14
N LYS A 24 -25.05 -0.71 -12.05
CA LYS A 24 -24.12 -1.84 -12.11
C LYS A 24 -24.79 -3.11 -12.62
N GLN A 25 -25.99 -3.43 -12.13
CA GLN A 25 -26.75 -4.61 -12.57
C GLN A 25 -27.15 -4.52 -14.05
N ALA A 26 -27.62 -3.36 -14.51
CA ALA A 26 -27.98 -3.13 -15.91
C ALA A 26 -26.78 -3.32 -16.87
N LYS A 27 -25.59 -2.79 -16.50
CA LYS A 27 -24.36 -3.02 -17.27
C LYS A 27 -23.94 -4.48 -17.30
N GLN A 28 -24.20 -5.22 -16.21
CA GLN A 28 -23.84 -6.63 -16.12
C GLN A 28 -24.78 -7.52 -16.95
N GLN A 29 -26.07 -7.18 -17.02
CA GLN A 29 -27.05 -7.86 -17.87
C GLN A 29 -26.82 -7.58 -19.36
N ALA A 30 -26.53 -6.33 -19.74
CA ALA A 30 -26.19 -5.97 -21.12
C ALA A 30 -24.95 -6.71 -21.65
N LYS A 31 -24.00 -7.05 -20.77
CA LYS A 31 -22.81 -7.85 -21.12
C LYS A 31 -23.08 -9.36 -21.25
N ARG A 32 -24.23 -9.85 -20.80
CA ARG A 32 -24.54 -11.29 -20.70
C ARG A 32 -25.42 -11.83 -21.83
N GLN A 33 -25.90 -11.00 -22.76
CA GLN A 33 -26.46 -11.50 -24.01
C GLN A 33 -25.33 -12.07 -24.86
N LYS A 34 -25.07 -13.37 -24.73
CA LYS A 34 -24.25 -14.13 -25.67
C LYS A 34 -25.18 -14.73 -26.70
N GLU A 35 -25.15 -14.20 -27.92
CA GLU A 35 -25.61 -14.94 -29.09
C GLU A 35 -24.72 -16.18 -29.23
N GLY A 36 -25.35 -17.36 -29.21
CA GLY A 36 -24.66 -18.64 -29.35
C GLY A 36 -24.17 -18.82 -30.77
N THR A 37 -22.93 -18.42 -31.05
CA THR A 37 -22.23 -18.76 -32.28
C THR A 37 -21.33 -19.96 -32.02
N ASN A 38 -21.59 -21.06 -32.73
CA ASN A 38 -20.70 -22.24 -32.84
C ASN A 38 -19.43 -21.87 -33.62
N SER A 39 -18.65 -20.95 -33.07
CA SER A 39 -17.35 -20.56 -33.60
C SER A 39 -16.28 -21.42 -32.93
N THR A 40 -15.45 -22.07 -33.75
CA THR A 40 -14.25 -22.75 -33.27
C THR A 40 -13.42 -21.74 -32.50
N VAL A 41 -13.29 -21.93 -31.18
CA VAL A 41 -12.56 -20.99 -30.33
C VAL A 41 -11.07 -21.10 -30.64
N ILE A 42 -10.50 -20.07 -31.28
CA ILE A 42 -9.08 -19.98 -31.63
C ILE A 42 -8.36 -19.03 -30.67
N CYS A 43 -7.17 -19.41 -30.23
CA CYS A 43 -6.38 -18.64 -29.30
C CYS A 43 -5.73 -17.45 -29.99
N LYS A 44 -6.01 -16.23 -29.52
CA LYS A 44 -5.41 -15.01 -30.09
C LYS A 44 -3.89 -14.92 -29.95
N SER A 45 -3.30 -15.74 -29.08
CA SER A 45 -1.87 -15.71 -28.78
C SER A 45 -1.09 -16.81 -29.51
N CYS A 46 -1.52 -18.07 -29.41
CA CYS A 46 -0.81 -19.19 -30.05
C CYS A 46 -1.48 -19.72 -31.32
N GLN A 47 -2.64 -19.16 -31.72
CA GLN A 47 -3.42 -19.53 -32.90
C GLN A 47 -3.92 -20.99 -32.92
N GLN A 48 -3.88 -21.69 -31.79
CA GLN A 48 -4.42 -23.06 -31.66
C GLN A 48 -5.89 -23.05 -31.27
N SER A 49 -6.64 -24.08 -31.68
CA SER A 49 -8.04 -24.28 -31.33
C SER A 49 -8.23 -24.79 -29.89
N GLY A 50 -9.44 -24.64 -29.34
CA GLY A 50 -9.82 -25.16 -28.02
C GLY A 50 -9.65 -24.17 -26.85
N HIS A 51 -9.08 -22.98 -27.09
CA HIS A 51 -8.98 -21.92 -26.10
C HIS A 51 -8.86 -20.54 -26.76
N ASN A 52 -9.30 -19.45 -26.10
CA ASN A 52 -9.33 -18.11 -26.72
C ASN A 52 -8.14 -17.21 -26.32
N MET A 53 -7.44 -17.55 -25.23
CA MET A 53 -6.40 -16.70 -24.62
C MET A 53 -5.27 -17.56 -24.07
N SER A 54 -4.09 -16.99 -23.82
CA SER A 54 -2.95 -17.69 -23.21
C SER A 54 -3.11 -18.04 -21.73
N LEU A 55 -4.30 -17.85 -21.15
CA LEU A 55 -4.56 -18.13 -19.74
C LEU A 55 -4.51 -19.64 -19.40
N PRO A 56 -4.98 -20.58 -20.23
CA PRO A 56 -4.83 -22.00 -19.96
C PRO A 56 -3.36 -22.42 -20.05
N ARG A 57 -2.93 -23.29 -19.12
CA ARG A 57 -1.58 -23.87 -19.08
C ARG A 57 -1.19 -24.65 -20.34
N LEU A 58 -2.19 -25.13 -21.07
CA LEU A 58 -2.05 -25.83 -22.35
C LEU A 58 -1.66 -24.88 -23.49
N CYS A 59 -1.83 -23.57 -23.33
CA CYS A 59 -1.35 -22.61 -24.32
C CYS A 59 0.19 -22.57 -24.28
N PRO A 60 0.88 -22.74 -25.42
CA PRO A 60 2.33 -22.58 -25.50
C PRO A 60 2.83 -21.23 -24.97
N ASN A 61 2.00 -20.19 -25.10
CA ASN A 61 2.30 -18.82 -24.67
C ASN A 61 1.77 -18.51 -23.26
N HIS A 62 1.49 -19.54 -22.46
CA HIS A 62 1.06 -19.37 -21.09
C HIS A 62 2.15 -18.70 -20.24
N ASN A 63 1.80 -17.62 -19.57
CA ASN A 63 2.69 -16.96 -18.62
C ASN A 63 2.80 -17.82 -17.36
N LEU A 64 3.88 -18.58 -17.28
CA LEU A 64 4.23 -19.37 -16.11
C LEU A 64 4.41 -18.50 -14.87
N ALA A 65 4.09 -19.06 -13.71
CA ALA A 65 4.39 -18.44 -12.44
C ALA A 65 5.92 -18.36 -12.23
N LYS A 66 6.39 -17.40 -11.41
CA LYS A 66 7.83 -17.17 -11.20
C LYS A 66 8.58 -18.43 -10.76
N ASN A 67 7.99 -19.23 -9.88
CA ASN A 67 8.55 -20.50 -9.42
C ASN A 67 8.71 -21.52 -10.55
N GLU A 68 7.75 -21.59 -11.48
CA GLU A 68 7.80 -22.48 -12.64
C GLU A 68 8.85 -22.04 -13.65
N VAL A 69 8.99 -20.72 -13.86
CA VAL A 69 10.08 -20.15 -14.67
C VAL A 69 11.44 -20.50 -14.04
N LEU A 70 11.59 -20.34 -12.73
CA LEU A 70 12.84 -20.68 -12.04
C LEU A 70 13.17 -22.17 -12.15
N ALA A 71 12.19 -23.05 -11.90
CA ALA A 71 12.38 -24.50 -11.99
C ALA A 71 12.78 -24.93 -13.41
N ARG A 72 12.16 -24.34 -14.45
CA ARG A 72 12.52 -24.64 -15.85
C ARG A 72 13.94 -24.19 -16.21
N ASN A 73 14.40 -23.06 -15.69
CA ASN A 73 15.71 -22.49 -16.05
C ASN A 73 16.86 -23.05 -15.21
N LEU A 74 16.62 -23.36 -13.93
CA LEU A 74 17.65 -23.76 -12.97
C LEU A 74 17.64 -25.27 -12.66
N GLY A 75 16.59 -25.99 -13.06
CA GLY A 75 16.38 -27.38 -12.68
C GLY A 75 15.83 -27.53 -11.25
N PHE A 76 15.49 -28.77 -10.87
CA PHE A 76 15.08 -29.10 -9.51
C PHE A 76 16.00 -30.18 -8.92
N PRO A 77 16.43 -30.04 -7.65
CA PRO A 77 16.16 -28.91 -6.75
C PRO A 77 17.02 -27.68 -7.08
N TYR A 78 16.44 -26.48 -6.96
CA TYR A 78 17.23 -25.24 -6.90
C TYR A 78 17.21 -24.69 -5.48
N ILE A 79 18.33 -24.12 -5.05
CA ILE A 79 18.46 -23.49 -3.74
C ILE A 79 18.52 -21.98 -3.96
N ALA A 80 17.58 -21.27 -3.34
CA ALA A 80 17.57 -19.82 -3.35
C ALA A 80 18.40 -19.27 -2.19
N PHE A 81 19.27 -18.29 -2.48
CA PHE A 81 20.01 -17.55 -1.46
C PHE A 81 19.66 -16.07 -1.55
N THR A 82 19.49 -15.41 -0.41
CA THR A 82 19.36 -13.95 -0.35
C THR A 82 20.75 -13.35 -0.10
N ARG A 83 21.21 -12.49 -1.00
CA ARG A 83 22.46 -11.73 -0.82
C ARG A 83 22.18 -10.25 -0.75
N LYS A 84 22.81 -9.55 0.19
CA LYS A 84 22.82 -8.09 0.24
C LYS A 84 23.89 -7.61 -0.74
N LEU A 85 23.48 -6.78 -1.69
CA LEU A 85 24.38 -6.19 -2.67
C LEU A 85 24.33 -4.67 -2.59
N PRO A 86 25.46 -3.96 -2.76
CA PRO A 86 25.45 -2.51 -2.86
C PRO A 86 24.61 -2.05 -4.05
N LEU A 87 23.85 -0.96 -3.90
CA LEU A 87 23.03 -0.39 -4.98
C LEU A 87 23.88 -0.12 -6.24
N ASP A 88 25.12 0.34 -6.04
CA ASP A 88 26.06 0.65 -7.13
C ASP A 88 26.53 -0.56 -7.92
N SER A 89 26.38 -1.77 -7.37
CA SER A 89 26.74 -3.02 -8.05
C SER A 89 25.64 -3.54 -8.97
N ILE A 90 24.38 -3.13 -8.75
CA ILE A 90 23.21 -3.65 -9.47
C ILE A 90 22.59 -2.63 -10.44
N VAL A 91 22.84 -1.34 -10.22
CA VAL A 91 22.28 -0.25 -11.03
C VAL A 91 23.24 0.12 -12.15
N LYS A 92 22.73 0.22 -13.39
CA LYS A 92 23.50 0.74 -14.54
C LYS A 92 23.97 2.18 -14.27
N SER A 93 25.19 2.52 -14.70
CA SER A 93 25.83 3.83 -14.52
C SER A 93 24.86 5.00 -14.73
N ASP A 94 24.12 4.96 -15.83
CA ASP A 94 23.26 6.06 -16.32
C ASP A 94 22.11 6.39 -15.36
N TYR A 95 21.72 5.45 -14.50
CA TYR A 95 20.62 5.62 -13.56
C TYR A 95 21.07 5.77 -12.10
N LYS A 96 22.36 5.61 -11.78
CA LYS A 96 22.85 5.58 -10.39
C LYS A 96 22.48 6.83 -9.63
N GLU A 97 22.87 7.99 -10.15
CA GLU A 97 22.65 9.27 -9.48
C GLU A 97 21.16 9.62 -9.36
N VAL A 98 20.39 9.37 -10.43
CA VAL A 98 18.94 9.61 -10.42
C VAL A 98 18.24 8.75 -9.37
N LEU A 99 18.61 7.47 -9.26
CA LEU A 99 18.01 6.56 -8.28
C LEU A 99 18.48 6.86 -6.86
N LYS A 100 19.77 7.13 -6.63
CA LYS A 100 20.30 7.53 -5.33
C LYS A 100 19.57 8.77 -4.80
N ASN A 101 19.45 9.81 -5.63
CA ASN A 101 18.75 11.03 -5.24
C ASN A 101 17.28 10.76 -4.92
N LYS A 102 16.59 9.96 -5.73
CA LYS A 102 15.19 9.56 -5.44
C LYS A 102 15.06 8.82 -4.11
N ILE A 103 15.98 7.90 -3.82
CA ILE A 103 15.99 7.16 -2.54
C ILE A 103 16.21 8.13 -1.39
N ILE A 104 17.25 8.97 -1.46
CA ILE A 104 17.59 9.93 -0.40
C ILE A 104 16.41 10.86 -0.09
N VAL A 105 15.81 11.45 -1.13
CA VAL A 105 14.68 12.37 -0.93
C VAL A 105 13.47 11.62 -0.38
N SER A 106 13.10 10.47 -0.96
CA SER A 106 11.94 9.70 -0.49
C SER A 106 12.12 9.22 0.96
N SER A 107 13.33 8.79 1.34
CA SER A 107 13.65 8.39 2.71
C SER A 107 13.62 9.57 3.69
N ARG A 108 14.06 10.76 3.26
CA ARG A 108 13.96 11.98 4.07
C ARG A 108 12.50 12.37 4.29
N ASP A 109 11.70 12.38 3.22
CA ASP A 109 10.28 12.70 3.28
C ASP A 109 9.53 11.72 4.18
N ALA A 110 9.81 10.42 4.03
CA ALA A 110 9.23 9.38 4.86
C ALA A 110 9.55 9.55 6.33
N ARG A 111 10.82 9.77 6.69
CA ARG A 111 11.20 10.04 8.08
C ARG A 111 10.50 11.27 8.64
N ASN A 112 10.49 12.37 7.89
CA ASN A 112 9.82 13.60 8.32
C ASN A 112 8.33 13.39 8.59
N ILE A 113 7.63 12.70 7.68
CA ILE A 113 6.20 12.43 7.82
C ILE A 113 5.93 11.49 9.00
N VAL A 114 6.72 10.42 9.15
CA VAL A 114 6.58 9.46 10.26
C VAL A 114 6.83 10.14 11.60
N SER A 115 7.88 10.94 11.74
CA SER A 115 8.14 11.68 12.98
C SER A 115 7.02 12.66 13.32
N ARG A 116 6.44 13.33 12.32
CA ARG A 116 5.28 14.22 12.53
C ARG A 116 4.01 13.44 12.91
N ALA A 117 3.82 12.26 12.32
CA ALA A 117 2.76 11.34 12.72
C ALA A 117 2.90 10.96 14.19
N MET A 118 4.11 10.59 14.63
CA MET A 118 4.39 10.28 16.04
C MET A 118 4.04 11.43 16.97
N LEU A 119 4.42 12.67 16.62
CA LEU A 119 4.10 13.85 17.43
C LEU A 119 2.59 14.04 17.58
N LEU A 120 1.84 13.97 16.47
CA LEU A 120 0.38 14.05 16.49
C LEU A 120 -0.23 12.93 17.34
N THR A 121 0.23 11.70 17.12
CA THR A 121 -0.25 10.51 17.84
C THR A 121 -0.02 10.61 19.35
N ASN A 122 1.18 11.01 19.76
CA ASN A 122 1.52 11.17 21.17
C ASN A 122 0.72 12.31 21.79
N SER A 123 0.63 13.45 21.12
CA SER A 123 -0.13 14.61 21.59
C SER A 123 -1.61 14.27 21.74
N TYR A 124 -2.20 13.57 20.76
CA TYR A 124 -3.58 13.11 20.81
C TYR A 124 -3.81 12.15 21.99
N SER A 125 -2.90 11.19 22.21
CA SER A 125 -3.00 10.26 23.34
C SER A 125 -2.94 10.95 24.69
N LEU A 126 -2.04 11.91 24.85
CA LEU A 126 -1.89 12.68 26.09
C LEU A 126 -3.08 13.61 26.35
N SER A 127 -3.82 14.00 25.31
CA SER A 127 -5.02 14.82 25.45
C SER A 127 -6.25 14.05 25.96
N LYS A 128 -6.18 12.72 26.06
CA LYS A 128 -7.28 11.87 26.52
C LYS A 128 -7.10 11.50 28.00
N PRO A 129 -8.20 11.40 28.77
CA PRO A 129 -8.13 10.92 30.14
C PRO A 129 -7.61 9.48 30.19
N HIS A 130 -6.81 9.19 31.24
CA HIS A 130 -5.97 8.00 31.40
C HIS A 130 -6.65 6.63 31.23
N ASP A 131 -7.98 6.56 31.34
CA ASP A 131 -8.75 5.32 31.18
C ASP A 131 -9.06 4.94 29.73
N SER A 132 -8.61 5.77 28.78
CA SER A 132 -8.85 5.57 27.35
C SER A 132 -7.56 5.75 26.57
N ILE A 133 -6.56 4.89 26.81
CA ILE A 133 -5.50 4.68 25.82
C ILE A 133 -6.25 4.29 24.54
N PRO A 134 -6.26 5.13 23.49
CA PRO A 134 -7.08 4.82 22.35
C PRO A 134 -6.53 3.54 21.75
N HIS A 135 -7.33 2.47 21.74
CA HIS A 135 -7.13 1.33 20.83
C HIS A 135 -7.23 1.74 19.34
N ALA A 136 -7.10 3.04 19.03
CA ALA A 136 -7.02 3.64 17.71
C ALA A 136 -5.89 3.07 16.84
N TYR A 137 -4.95 2.34 17.46
CA TYR A 137 -3.83 1.68 16.79
C TYR A 137 -4.17 0.29 16.23
N SER A 138 -5.31 -0.30 16.59
CA SER A 138 -5.58 -1.72 16.30
C SER A 138 -6.22 -2.01 14.94
N LYS A 139 -6.67 -1.02 14.16
CA LYS A 139 -7.48 -1.28 12.95
C LYS A 139 -7.31 -0.26 11.82
N ILE A 140 -6.07 -0.04 11.38
CA ILE A 140 -5.80 0.70 10.13
C ILE A 140 -5.81 -0.23 8.89
N THR A 141 -6.34 -1.45 9.03
CA THR A 141 -6.58 -2.37 7.90
C THR A 141 -8.07 -2.46 7.60
N ASN A 142 -8.51 -1.77 6.55
CA ASN A 142 -9.77 -1.93 5.80
C ASN A 142 -11.12 -1.93 6.57
N ASN A 143 -11.14 -1.87 7.90
CA ASN A 143 -12.34 -1.75 8.72
C ASN A 143 -11.95 -1.33 10.16
N ALA A 144 -12.13 -0.05 10.52
CA ALA A 144 -12.80 0.40 11.76
C ALA A 144 -12.47 1.86 12.16
N ASN A 145 -13.52 2.54 12.60
CA ASN A 145 -13.62 3.61 13.61
C ASN A 145 -12.37 4.45 13.87
N THR A 146 -12.11 5.40 12.97
CA THR A 146 -11.41 6.62 13.37
C THR A 146 -12.19 7.27 14.52
N PRO A 147 -11.53 7.66 15.63
CA PRO A 147 -12.19 8.42 16.69
C PRO A 147 -12.90 9.64 16.08
N ALA A 148 -14.16 9.85 16.44
CA ALA A 148 -15.00 10.87 15.80
C ALA A 148 -14.40 12.27 15.91
N ASP A 149 -13.63 12.53 16.95
CA ASP A 149 -13.00 13.82 17.24
C ASP A 149 -11.57 13.95 16.67
N LEU A 150 -10.97 12.90 16.11
CA LEU A 150 -9.58 12.94 15.61
C LEU A 150 -9.38 14.03 14.54
N ILE A 151 -10.38 14.23 13.68
CA ILE A 151 -10.35 15.27 12.64
C ILE A 151 -10.38 16.67 13.27
N SER A 152 -11.23 16.86 14.29
CA SER A 152 -11.32 18.10 15.03
C SER A 152 -10.00 18.40 15.75
N TYR A 153 -9.45 17.39 16.42
CA TYR A 153 -8.16 17.47 17.10
C TYR A 153 -7.03 17.81 16.12
N TRP A 154 -6.98 17.16 14.96
CA TRP A 154 -6.00 17.47 13.91
C TRP A 154 -6.07 18.94 13.49
N ASN A 155 -7.27 19.50 13.33
CA ASN A 155 -7.43 20.90 12.96
C ASN A 155 -6.89 21.85 14.04
N THR A 156 -7.14 21.56 15.32
CA THR A 156 -6.55 22.35 16.41
C THR A 156 -5.03 22.18 16.46
N PHE A 157 -4.55 20.94 16.29
CA PHE A 157 -3.13 20.60 16.36
C PHE A 157 -2.32 21.30 15.27
N LYS A 158 -2.80 21.32 14.02
CA LYS A 158 -2.11 22.00 12.90
C LYS A 158 -2.07 23.52 13.10
N ASP A 159 -3.11 24.11 13.69
CA ASP A 159 -3.20 25.55 13.92
C ASP A 159 -2.26 25.98 15.05
N THR A 160 -2.14 25.13 16.08
CA THR A 160 -1.25 25.37 17.22
C THR A 160 0.21 25.01 16.91
N ASN A 161 0.44 24.02 16.04
CA ASN A 161 1.76 23.50 15.68
C ASN A 161 1.98 23.54 14.16
N PRO A 162 2.05 24.74 13.54
CA PRO A 162 2.21 24.86 12.09
C PRO A 162 3.47 24.16 11.57
N ASN A 163 4.54 24.16 12.37
CA ASN A 163 5.80 23.49 12.07
C ASN A 163 5.70 21.96 12.05
N ALA A 164 4.65 21.36 12.64
CA ALA A 164 4.41 19.92 12.63
C ALA A 164 3.67 19.46 11.36
N VAL A 165 3.14 20.39 10.55
CA VAL A 165 2.47 20.08 9.28
C VAL A 165 3.49 19.88 8.16
N TYR A 166 3.39 18.76 7.44
CA TYR A 166 4.25 18.50 6.28
C TYR A 166 3.71 19.24 5.06
N GLN A 167 4.46 20.23 4.56
CA GLN A 167 4.03 21.10 3.45
C GLN A 167 4.70 20.78 2.11
N GLN A 168 5.73 19.92 2.11
CA GLN A 168 6.50 19.65 0.90
C GLN A 168 5.75 18.74 -0.07
N LYS A 169 5.93 18.98 -1.36
CA LYS A 169 5.37 18.11 -2.39
C LYS A 169 6.08 16.76 -2.39
N LEU A 170 5.32 15.69 -2.21
CA LEU A 170 5.84 14.34 -2.31
C LEU A 170 6.37 14.03 -3.71
N ILE A 171 7.49 13.33 -3.77
CA ILE A 171 7.97 12.74 -5.02
C ILE A 171 6.96 11.70 -5.52
N LYS A 172 6.74 11.71 -6.83
CA LYS A 172 5.89 10.72 -7.51
C LYS A 172 6.42 9.30 -7.25
N GLY A 173 5.57 8.44 -6.71
CA GLY A 173 5.91 7.06 -6.38
C GLY A 173 6.33 6.81 -4.93
N ALA A 174 6.48 7.86 -4.11
CA ALA A 174 6.80 7.71 -2.68
C ALA A 174 5.63 7.17 -1.83
N SER A 175 4.42 7.02 -2.40
CA SER A 175 3.25 6.55 -1.65
C SER A 175 3.43 5.16 -1.05
N GLN A 176 4.15 4.27 -1.75
CA GLN A 176 4.38 2.90 -1.25
C GLN A 176 5.33 2.90 -0.06
N CYS A 177 6.47 3.60 -0.14
CA CYS A 177 7.41 3.65 0.98
C CYS A 177 6.81 4.34 2.20
N LEU A 178 5.98 5.37 2.00
CA LEU A 178 5.23 6.01 3.10
C LEU A 178 4.22 5.05 3.72
N THR A 179 3.52 4.26 2.92
CA THR A 179 2.55 3.29 3.42
C THR A 179 3.24 2.25 4.29
N GLU A 180 4.36 1.70 3.84
CA GLU A 180 5.12 0.71 4.63
C GLU A 180 5.71 1.33 5.90
N ALA A 181 6.27 2.54 5.83
CA ALA A 181 6.79 3.22 7.02
C ALA A 181 5.70 3.55 8.05
N CYS A 182 4.50 3.91 7.61
CA CYS A 182 3.35 4.08 8.51
C CYS A 182 2.87 2.77 9.13
N LYS A 183 2.91 1.64 8.40
CA LYS A 183 2.59 0.32 8.95
C LYS A 183 3.61 -0.11 10.00
N GLU A 184 4.90 0.10 9.73
CA GLU A 184 5.96 -0.16 10.68
C GLU A 184 5.76 0.65 11.97
N LEU A 185 5.42 1.94 11.84
CA LEU A 185 5.10 2.78 12.99
C LEU A 185 3.90 2.24 13.79
N GLU A 186 2.82 1.85 13.11
CA GLU A 186 1.64 1.24 13.74
C GLU A 186 2.02 -0.05 14.50
N THR A 187 2.83 -0.91 13.89
CA THR A 187 3.36 -2.12 14.54
C THR A 187 4.18 -1.76 15.79
N CYS A 188 5.05 -0.75 15.73
CA CYS A 188 5.82 -0.31 16.89
C CYS A 188 4.92 0.14 18.06
N TYR A 189 3.89 0.95 17.80
CA TYR A 189 2.95 1.38 18.85
C TYR A 189 2.14 0.22 19.42
N ASN A 190 1.70 -0.71 18.56
CA ASN A 190 0.96 -1.90 19.00
C ASN A 190 1.84 -2.79 19.89
N ASN A 191 3.07 -3.08 19.47
CA ASN A 191 4.02 -3.88 20.26
C ASN A 191 4.30 -3.22 21.62
N HIS A 192 4.58 -1.91 21.64
CA HIS A 192 4.83 -1.19 22.88
C HIS A 192 3.61 -1.23 23.83
N THR A 193 2.40 -1.20 23.30
CA THR A 193 1.18 -1.30 24.11
C THR A 193 1.04 -2.70 24.72
N VAL A 194 1.29 -3.74 23.93
CA VAL A 194 1.24 -5.14 24.39
C VAL A 194 2.30 -5.39 25.46
N GLU A 195 3.55 -5.00 25.22
CA GLU A 195 4.66 -5.17 26.16
C GLU A 195 4.39 -4.46 27.50
N ASN A 196 3.90 -3.21 27.48
CA ASN A 196 3.53 -2.49 28.70
C ASN A 196 2.38 -3.16 29.46
N PHE A 197 1.43 -3.76 28.75
CA PHE A 197 0.31 -4.47 29.37
C PHE A 197 0.79 -5.76 30.05
N GLU A 198 1.62 -6.54 29.36
CA GLU A 198 2.22 -7.75 29.91
C GLU A 198 3.07 -7.46 31.16
N GLN A 199 3.85 -6.38 31.16
CA GLN A 199 4.61 -5.93 32.33
C GLN A 199 3.76 -5.52 33.53
N ARG A 200 2.48 -5.17 33.34
CA ARG A 200 1.57 -4.80 34.44
C ARG A 200 0.81 -6.01 35.02
N LEU A 201 0.80 -7.13 34.32
CA LEU A 201 0.15 -8.37 34.76
C LEU A 201 1.09 -9.30 35.53
N LEU A 202 2.40 -9.09 35.42
CA LEU A 202 3.46 -9.77 36.16
C LEU A 202 3.87 -8.98 37.40
#